data_AF-A0A2J0LI05-F1
#
_entry.id   AF-A0A2J0LI05-F1
#
_cell.length_a   1.000
_cell.length_b   1.000
_cell.length_c   1.000
_cell.angle_alpha   90.00
_cell.angle_beta   90.00
_cell.angle_gamma   90.00
#
_symmetry.space_group_name_H-M   'P 1'
#
loop_
_entity.id
_entity.type
_entity.pdbx_description
1 polymer ?
#
loop_
_entity_poly.entity_id
_entity_poly.type
_entity_poly.pdbx_seq_one_letter_code
_entity_poly.pdbx_strand_id
1 'polypeptide(L)'
;IVNYFITSHPGSDKFASLEMARYLSSRHIRPEQIQDFIPLPMTASSVMYWTGKNPFTDEKVYVPKDIKKRKWQRALIQPTS
;
A
#
# COMPACT_ATOMS: atom_id res chain seq x y z
N ILE A 1 4.58 10.33 19.11
CA ILE A 1 4.13 9.06 18.48
C ILE A 1 4.62 9.11 17.03
N VAL A 2 5.34 8.07 16.58
CA VAL A 2 5.82 7.97 15.18
C VAL A 2 4.77 7.22 14.37
N ASN A 3 4.37 7.78 13.22
CA ASN A 3 3.35 7.16 12.37
C ASN A 3 3.96 6.02 11.54
N TYR A 4 3.31 4.86 11.57
CA TYR A 4 3.69 3.66 10.81
C TYR A 4 2.74 3.46 9.63
N PHE A 5 3.30 3.23 8.44
CA PHE A 5 2.53 3.02 7.22
C PHE A 5 2.93 1.74 6.50
N ILE A 6 1.95 1.13 5.83
CA ILE A 6 2.16 -0.02 4.94
C ILE A 6 1.90 0.43 3.51
N THR A 7 2.82 0.13 2.60
CA THR A 7 2.66 0.37 1.14
C THR A 7 2.49 -0.95 0.39
N SER A 8 2.07 -0.92 -0.88
CA SER A 8 1.90 -2.11 -1.72
C SER A 8 0.89 -3.14 -1.20
N HIS A 9 -0.07 -2.69 -0.40
CA HIS A 9 -1.17 -3.53 0.10
C HIS A 9 -2.14 -3.88 -1.05
N PRO A 10 -2.75 -5.09 -1.07
CA PRO A 10 -3.78 -5.45 -2.05
C PRO A 10 -4.97 -4.47 -2.07
N GLY A 11 -5.24 -3.89 -3.24
CA GLY A 11 -6.22 -2.82 -3.44
C GLY A 11 -5.60 -1.43 -3.50
N SER A 12 -4.33 -1.29 -3.10
CA SER A 12 -3.59 -0.04 -3.22
C SER A 12 -2.98 0.08 -4.61
N ASP A 13 -3.66 0.81 -5.49
CA ASP A 13 -3.14 1.15 -6.82
C ASP A 13 -2.31 2.46 -6.80
N LYS A 14 -1.91 2.93 -7.98
CA LYS A 14 -1.13 4.18 -8.09
C LYS A 14 -1.92 5.42 -7.64
N PHE A 15 -3.24 5.42 -7.82
CA PHE A 15 -4.08 6.56 -7.47
C PHE A 15 -4.29 6.62 -5.97
N ALA A 16 -4.53 5.49 -5.31
CA ALA A 16 -4.60 5.39 -3.86
C ALA A 16 -3.31 5.90 -3.19
N SER A 17 -2.15 5.53 -3.74
CA SER A 17 -0.85 6.01 -3.23
C SER A 17 -0.66 7.52 -3.41
N LEU A 18 -1.14 8.08 -4.52
CA LEU A 18 -1.09 9.52 -4.79
C LEU A 18 -2.02 10.30 -3.86
N GLU A 19 -3.24 9.81 -3.65
CA GLU A 19 -4.18 10.40 -2.70
C GLU A 19 -3.62 10.39 -1.28
N MET A 20 -2.98 9.29 -0.89
CA MET A 20 -2.31 9.19 0.41
C MET A 20 -1.16 10.20 0.52
N ALA A 21 -0.32 10.33 -0.51
CA ALA A 21 0.75 11.32 -0.54
C ALA A 21 0.23 12.76 -0.37
N ARG A 22 -0.87 13.10 -1.06
CA ARG A 22 -1.54 14.41 -0.91
C ARG A 22 -2.10 14.62 0.49
N TYR A 23 -2.76 13.60 1.05
CA TYR A 23 -3.28 13.62 2.41
C TYR A 23 -2.18 13.90 3.44
N LEU A 24 -1.05 13.21 3.33
CA LEU A 24 0.10 13.38 4.21
C LEU A 24 0.74 14.76 4.06
N SER A 25 0.95 15.20 2.82
CA SER A 25 1.50 16.52 2.50
C SER A 25 0.63 17.65 3.07
N SER A 26 -0.70 17.59 2.89
CA SER A 26 -1.63 18.60 3.41
C SER A 26 -1.59 18.75 4.94
N ARG A 27 -1.19 17.69 5.65
CA ARG A 27 -1.06 17.67 7.11
C ARG A 27 0.37 17.84 7.61
N HIS A 28 1.32 18.10 6.70
CA HIS A 28 2.74 18.18 7.03
C HIS A 28 3.27 16.93 7.75
N ILE A 29 2.69 15.76 7.48
CA ILE A 29 3.13 14.49 8.04
C ILE A 29 4.20 13.91 7.12
N ARG A 30 5.37 13.61 7.68
CA ARG A 30 6.43 12.87 7.01
C ARG A 30 6.52 11.46 7.58
N PRO A 31 6.13 10.43 6.82
CA PRO A 31 6.30 9.05 7.24
C PRO A 31 7.77 8.68 7.45
N GLU A 32 8.13 8.38 8.69
CA GLU A 32 9.47 7.89 9.02
C GLU A 32 9.54 6.36 8.95
N GLN A 33 8.44 5.68 9.32
CA GLN A 33 8.34 4.23 9.32
C GLN A 33 7.39 3.75 8.23
N ILE A 34 7.95 3.19 7.15
CA ILE A 34 7.18 2.57 6.08
C ILE A 34 7.70 1.16 5.82
N GLN A 35 6.79 0.20 5.79
CA GLN A 35 7.05 -1.16 5.38
C GLN A 35 6.25 -1.51 4.13
N ASP A 36 6.86 -2.25 3.21
CA ASP A 36 6.14 -2.84 2.09
C ASP A 36 5.30 -4.03 2.59
N PHE A 37 4.08 -4.17 2.08
CA PHE A 37 3.20 -5.28 2.44
C PHE A 37 3.85 -6.63 2.13
N ILE A 38 3.91 -7.49 3.13
CA ILE A 38 4.35 -8.88 3.03
C ILE A 38 3.13 -9.76 3.33
N PRO A 39 2.78 -10.73 2.47
CA PRO A 39 1.66 -11.62 2.75
C PRO A 39 2.00 -12.50 3.96
N LEU A 40 1.25 -12.31 5.06
CA LEU A 40 1.34 -13.12 6.27
C LEU A 40 0.25 -14.20 6.28
N PRO A 41 0.54 -15.43 6.73
CA PRO A 41 -0.47 -16.48 6.87
C PRO A 41 -1.68 -16.03 7.70
N MET A 42 -2.84 -16.64 7.44
CA MET A 42 -4.08 -16.39 8.20
C MET A 42 -4.58 -14.93 8.15
N THR A 43 -4.27 -14.19 7.09
CA THR A 43 -4.82 -12.82 6.88
C THR A 43 -5.65 -12.72 5.62
N ALA A 44 -6.74 -11.95 5.66
CA ALA A 44 -7.57 -11.67 4.49
C ALA A 44 -6.77 -10.99 3.38
N SER A 45 -5.84 -10.09 3.73
CA SER A 45 -4.95 -9.43 2.78
C SER A 45 -4.06 -10.44 2.03
N SER A 46 -3.60 -11.52 2.67
CA SER A 46 -2.86 -12.57 1.96
C SER A 46 -3.76 -13.35 1.01
N VAL A 47 -5.01 -13.61 1.38
CA VAL A 47 -5.98 -14.20 0.45
C VAL A 47 -6.17 -13.29 -0.77
N MET A 48 -6.34 -11.97 -0.56
CA MET A 48 -6.40 -10.98 -1.64
C MET A 48 -5.13 -11.00 -2.49
N TYR A 49 -3.96 -11.05 -1.87
CA TYR A 49 -2.66 -11.06 -2.57
C TYR A 49 -2.50 -12.28 -3.51
N TRP A 50 -2.94 -13.46 -3.06
CA TRP A 50 -2.82 -14.68 -3.83
C TRP A 50 -3.92 -14.83 -4.89
N THR A 51 -5.17 -14.58 -4.51
CA THR A 51 -6.35 -14.82 -5.37
C THR A 51 -6.68 -13.64 -6.28
N GLY A 52 -6.24 -12.42 -5.95
CA GLY A 52 -6.65 -11.20 -6.66
C GLY A 52 -8.12 -10.85 -6.44
N LYS A 53 -8.75 -11.36 -5.38
CA LYS A 53 -10.14 -11.10 -5.03
C LYS A 53 -10.30 -10.74 -3.56
N ASN A 54 -11.32 -9.93 -3.26
CA ASN A 54 -11.75 -9.70 -1.89
C ASN A 54 -12.46 -10.97 -1.37
N PRO A 55 -11.98 -11.59 -0.27
CA PRO A 55 -12.56 -12.84 0.22
C PRO A 55 -13.99 -12.69 0.77
N PHE A 56 -14.46 -11.47 1.01
CA PHE A 56 -15.79 -11.21 1.55
C PHE A 56 -16.81 -10.79 0.48
N THR A 57 -16.36 -10.13 -0.61
CA THR A 57 -17.25 -9.62 -1.67
C THR A 57 -17.08 -10.35 -3.01
N ASP A 58 -16.05 -11.19 -3.15
CA ASP A 58 -15.61 -11.83 -4.40
C ASP A 58 -15.20 -10.85 -5.52
N GLU A 59 -15.18 -9.55 -5.24
CA GLU A 59 -14.78 -8.53 -6.20
C GLU A 59 -13.28 -8.61 -6.51
N LYS A 60 -12.91 -8.27 -7.75
CA LYS A 60 -11.51 -8.24 -8.16
C LYS A 60 -10.76 -7.12 -7.43
N VAL A 61 -9.58 -7.45 -6.92
CA VAL A 61 -8.69 -6.54 -6.21
C VAL A 61 -7.37 -6.42 -6.97
N TYR A 62 -6.91 -5.20 -7.19
CA TYR A 62 -5.58 -4.96 -7.76
C TYR A 62 -4.48 -5.39 -6.79
N VAL A 63 -3.51 -6.18 -7.24
CA VAL A 63 -2.37 -6.61 -6.40
C VAL A 63 -1.05 -6.13 -7.01
N PRO A 64 -0.31 -5.24 -6.34
CA PRO A 64 1.01 -4.79 -6.81
C PRO A 64 2.09 -5.85 -6.52
N LYS A 65 2.24 -6.82 -7.44
CA LYS A 65 3.31 -7.84 -7.40
C LYS A 65 4.61 -7.39 -8.05
N ASP A 66 4.53 -6.46 -9.01
CA ASP A 66 5.67 -5.94 -9.74
C ASP A 66 6.55 -5.02 -8.85
N ILE A 67 7.84 -5.32 -8.75
CA ILE A 67 8.80 -4.59 -7.91
C ILE A 67 8.88 -3.10 -8.29
N LYS A 68 8.85 -2.77 -9.58
CA LYS A 68 8.92 -1.38 -10.06
C LYS A 68 7.69 -0.60 -9.60
N LYS A 69 6.50 -1.20 -9.68
CA LYS A 69 5.25 -0.57 -9.19
C LYS A 69 5.29 -0.36 -7.67
N ARG A 70 5.75 -1.36 -6.92
CA ARG A 70 5.88 -1.30 -5.45
C ARG A 70 6.83 -0.17 -5.00
N LYS A 71 8.01 -0.10 -5.63
CA LYS A 71 8.98 0.99 -5.40
C LYS A 71 8.39 2.36 -5.68
N TRP A 72 7.59 2.49 -6.75
CA TRP A 72 6.95 3.74 -7.11
C TRP A 72 5.92 4.19 -6.07
N GLN A 73 5.08 3.27 -5.57
CA GLN A 73 4.13 3.56 -4.49
C GLN A 73 4.85 3.99 -3.21
N ARG A 74 5.95 3.32 -2.86
CA ARG A 74 6.77 3.72 -1.73
C ARG A 74 7.33 5.14 -1.89
N ALA A 75 7.88 5.47 -3.05
CA ALA A 75 8.47 6.78 -3.33
C ALA A 75 7.43 7.93 -3.24
N LEU A 76 6.17 7.68 -3.59
CA LEU A 76 5.10 8.68 -3.41
C LEU A 76 4.83 9.01 -1.94
N ILE A 77 4.89 8.01 -1.07
CA ILE A 77 4.60 8.16 0.37
C ILE A 77 5.87 8.61 1.13
N GLN A 78 7.06 8.24 0.64
CA GLN A 78 8.37 8.64 1.15
C GLN A 78 9.19 9.34 0.06
N PRO A 79 8.82 10.58 -0.35
CA PRO A 79 9.64 11.32 -1.28
C PRO A 79 10.97 11.67 -0.58
N THR A 80 12.06 11.10 -1.07
CA THR A 80 13.42 11.49 -0.66
C THR A 80 13.61 12.95 -1.09
N SER A 81 13.71 13.86 -0.12
CA SER A 81 14.11 15.26 -0.36
C SER A 81 15.61 15.35 -0.62
#